data_AF-A0AAV9PS83-F1
#
_entry.id   AF-A0AAV9PS83-F1
#
_cell.length_a   1.000
_cell.length_b   1.000
_cell.length_c   1.000
_cell.angle_alpha   90.00
_cell.angle_beta   90.00
_cell.angle_gamma   90.00
#
_symmetry.space_group_name_H-M   'P 1'
#
loop_
_entity.id
_entity.type
_entity.pdbx_description
1 polymer ?
#
loop_
_entity_poly.entity_id
_entity_poly.type
_entity_poly.pdbx_seq_one_letter_code
_entity_poly.pdbx_strand_id
1 'polypeptide(L)'
;MLTDVPPASATIDAMRNLRFSLALLMICLGRAFAEVLAILTPCAAASKSVQPITVTAQHQLVSTCSPSTGCIRGKCTAGYKMQTFAWVSTVIPCAWDGTTFSSCTVTKTDQAVTVSRTSALSTAMPQRSSAVHINVDNPFIPLMPSQAAGKVWEAEWKWWAARYDQLGPFAIPGYEGSGLCSSACAKQQEDTFHQRLNVTVCLKRDLNSSPVCGRYSETWIALPAPVHEHEPDTTAPAWIAYSTITASM
;
A
#
# COMPACT_ATOMS: atom_id res chain seq x y z
N MET A 1 12.39 80.42 -10.99
CA MET A 1 12.77 80.76 -12.37
C MET A 1 12.45 79.54 -13.23
N LEU A 2 11.56 79.73 -14.22
CA LEU A 2 11.22 78.87 -15.36
C LEU A 2 10.67 77.47 -15.00
N THR A 3 9.36 77.21 -14.86
CA THR A 3 8.25 77.18 -15.85
C THR A 3 8.60 76.52 -17.18
N ASP A 4 8.05 75.32 -17.41
CA ASP A 4 7.58 74.94 -18.74
C ASP A 4 6.39 73.95 -18.70
N VAL A 5 5.38 74.31 -19.48
CA VAL A 5 4.01 73.80 -19.70
C VAL A 5 3.67 74.32 -21.11
N PRO A 6 2.81 73.73 -21.99
CA PRO A 6 2.38 72.36 -22.32
C PRO A 6 2.64 72.08 -23.86
N PRO A 7 1.90 71.29 -24.69
CA PRO A 7 0.46 71.39 -24.92
C PRO A 7 -0.33 70.07 -24.98
N ALA A 8 -1.63 70.24 -24.73
CA ALA A 8 -2.71 69.32 -25.00
C ALA A 8 -3.15 69.39 -26.47
N SER A 9 -3.21 68.23 -27.14
CA SER A 9 -4.09 67.89 -28.27
C SER A 9 -3.79 66.42 -28.60
N ALA A 10 -4.70 65.45 -28.68
CA ALA A 10 -6.08 65.51 -29.08
C ALA A 10 -6.87 64.41 -28.36
N THR A 11 -7.96 64.83 -27.72
CA THR A 11 -9.16 64.02 -27.55
C THR A 11 -9.81 63.75 -28.91
N ILE A 12 -10.60 62.67 -28.96
CA ILE A 12 -11.56 62.27 -30.01
C ILE A 12 -10.97 61.24 -31.01
N ASP A 13 -10.97 59.96 -30.61
CA ASP A 13 -11.56 58.86 -31.40
C ASP A 13 -11.19 57.48 -30.81
N ALA A 14 -11.87 57.10 -29.73
CA ALA A 14 -12.00 55.69 -29.36
C ALA A 14 -13.24 55.40 -28.49
N MET A 15 -14.26 56.27 -28.51
CA MET A 15 -15.58 55.96 -27.92
C MET A 15 -16.53 55.39 -28.97
N ARG A 16 -16.09 54.33 -29.66
CA ARG A 16 -16.95 53.59 -30.60
C ARG A 16 -16.64 52.09 -30.63
N ASN A 17 -16.41 51.49 -29.46
CA ASN A 17 -16.48 50.02 -29.30
C ASN A 17 -16.91 49.61 -27.88
N LEU A 18 -17.73 50.45 -27.23
CA LEU A 18 -18.32 50.16 -25.91
C LEU A 18 -19.75 49.62 -26.02
N ARG A 19 -20.02 48.77 -27.01
CA ARG A 19 -21.34 48.12 -27.20
C ARG A 19 -21.25 46.71 -27.79
N PHE A 20 -20.19 45.94 -27.53
CA PHE A 20 -20.19 44.49 -27.81
C PHE A 20 -19.12 43.82 -26.95
N SER A 21 -19.44 43.49 -25.69
CA SER A 21 -18.81 42.40 -24.90
C SER A 21 -19.40 42.34 -23.48
N LEU A 22 -20.72 42.41 -23.37
CA LEU A 22 -21.45 42.21 -22.11
C LEU A 22 -22.47 41.07 -22.24
N ALA A 23 -22.07 40.05 -23.01
CA ALA A 23 -22.85 38.84 -23.28
C ALA A 23 -21.93 37.62 -23.47
N LEU A 24 -20.94 37.44 -22.59
CA LEU A 24 -20.17 36.19 -22.49
C LEU A 24 -19.69 35.95 -21.06
N LEU A 25 -20.58 36.10 -20.08
CA LEU A 25 -20.35 35.67 -18.70
C LEU A 25 -21.56 34.89 -18.18
N MET A 26 -22.10 34.00 -19.01
CA MET A 26 -23.13 33.06 -18.64
C MET A 26 -22.84 31.73 -19.33
N ILE A 27 -22.95 30.66 -18.54
CA ILE A 27 -22.89 29.24 -18.93
C ILE A 27 -21.47 28.64 -18.95
N CYS A 28 -20.91 28.45 -17.75
CA CYS A 28 -20.24 27.21 -17.37
C CYS A 28 -20.50 26.91 -15.89
N LEU A 29 -21.75 27.09 -15.42
CA LEU A 29 -22.26 26.32 -14.28
C LEU A 29 -22.53 24.89 -14.77
N GLY A 30 -21.48 24.22 -15.23
CA GLY A 30 -21.49 22.78 -15.33
C GLY A 30 -21.66 22.28 -13.90
N ARG A 31 -22.89 21.95 -13.51
CA ARG A 31 -23.09 21.02 -12.40
C ARG A 31 -22.32 19.78 -12.81
N ALA A 32 -21.10 19.64 -12.28
CA ALA A 32 -20.45 18.36 -12.18
C ALA A 32 -21.41 17.53 -11.32
N PHE A 33 -22.30 16.78 -11.96
CA PHE A 33 -23.06 15.75 -11.29
C PHE A 33 -21.99 14.77 -10.81
N ALA A 34 -21.63 14.88 -9.54
CA ALA A 34 -20.67 13.97 -8.94
C ALA A 34 -21.24 12.56 -9.12
N GLU A 35 -20.48 11.71 -9.81
CA GLU A 35 -20.89 10.33 -10.07
C GLU A 35 -21.19 9.63 -8.75
N VAL A 36 -22.36 9.01 -8.65
CA VAL A 36 -22.75 8.28 -7.44
C VAL A 36 -21.96 6.98 -7.40
N LEU A 37 -21.03 6.87 -6.46
CA LEU A 37 -20.20 5.69 -6.26
C LEU A 37 -20.95 4.59 -5.50
N ALA A 38 -21.76 4.98 -4.52
CA ALA A 38 -22.58 4.06 -3.73
C ALA A 38 -23.76 4.76 -3.06
N ILE A 39 -24.78 4.00 -2.67
CA ILE A 39 -25.84 4.43 -1.77
C ILE A 39 -25.82 3.50 -0.57
N LEU A 40 -25.59 4.06 0.61
CA LEU A 40 -25.50 3.31 1.86
C LEU A 40 -26.79 3.49 2.65
N THR A 41 -27.36 2.41 3.15
CA THR A 41 -28.45 2.45 4.12
C THR A 41 -27.84 2.32 5.52
N PRO A 42 -27.77 3.40 6.33
CA PRO A 42 -26.96 3.42 7.54
C PRO A 42 -27.31 2.32 8.55
N CYS A 43 -28.60 2.04 8.71
CA CYS A 43 -29.09 1.16 9.77
C CYS A 43 -30.30 0.37 9.27
N ALA A 44 -30.09 -0.61 8.39
CA ALA A 44 -31.18 -1.41 7.83
C ALA A 44 -32.07 -2.10 8.89
N ALA A 45 -31.50 -2.40 10.06
CA ALA A 45 -32.19 -3.06 11.17
C ALA A 45 -32.68 -2.10 12.29
N ALA A 46 -32.45 -0.79 12.17
CA ALA A 46 -32.91 0.16 13.20
C ALA A 46 -34.40 0.44 13.06
N SER A 47 -35.09 0.57 14.19
CA SER A 47 -36.52 0.88 14.26
C SER A 47 -36.86 2.30 13.77
N LYS A 48 -35.87 3.19 13.67
CA LYS A 48 -36.03 4.53 13.09
C LYS A 48 -35.48 4.52 11.67
N SER A 49 -36.33 4.91 10.71
CA SER A 49 -35.93 5.11 9.33
C SER A 49 -34.86 6.21 9.26
N VAL A 50 -33.65 5.83 8.82
CA VAL A 50 -32.55 6.76 8.55
C VAL A 50 -32.47 6.94 7.04
N GLN A 51 -32.35 8.18 6.57
CA GLN A 51 -32.21 8.45 5.14
C GLN A 51 -30.94 7.80 4.58
N PRO A 52 -30.99 7.22 3.36
CA PRO A 52 -29.80 6.70 2.69
C PRO A 52 -28.73 7.79 2.49
N ILE A 53 -27.46 7.39 2.61
CA ILE A 53 -26.31 8.25 2.38
C ILE A 53 -25.81 8.00 0.96
N THR A 54 -25.80 9.03 0.12
CA THR A 54 -25.19 8.99 -1.19
C THR A 54 -23.69 9.26 -1.07
N VAL A 55 -22.87 8.33 -1.55
CA VAL A 55 -21.42 8.46 -1.62
C VAL A 55 -21.05 8.88 -3.03
N THR A 56 -20.32 9.99 -3.15
CA THR A 56 -19.92 10.57 -4.44
C THR A 56 -18.40 10.68 -4.58
N ALA A 57 -17.64 10.38 -3.52
CA ALA A 57 -16.19 10.44 -3.54
C ALA A 57 -15.56 9.35 -2.65
N GLN A 58 -14.37 8.89 -3.03
CA GLN A 58 -13.51 8.09 -2.16
C GLN A 58 -13.14 8.90 -0.90
N HIS A 59 -13.01 8.21 0.22
CA HIS A 59 -12.70 8.74 1.55
C HIS A 59 -13.75 9.70 2.14
N GLN A 60 -14.93 9.82 1.53
CA GLN A 60 -16.06 10.54 2.12
C GLN A 60 -16.42 9.91 3.48
N LEU A 61 -16.55 10.74 4.51
CA LEU A 61 -16.98 10.27 5.82
C LEU A 61 -18.45 9.84 5.75
N VAL A 62 -18.71 8.59 6.10
CA VAL A 62 -20.04 8.00 6.15
C VAL A 62 -20.28 7.41 7.53
N SER A 63 -21.52 7.46 8.00
CA SER A 63 -21.92 6.89 9.28
C SER A 63 -22.87 5.72 9.05
N THR A 64 -22.50 4.53 9.51
CA THR A 64 -23.37 3.34 9.47
C THR A 64 -23.44 2.67 10.84
N CYS A 65 -24.44 1.85 11.05
CA CYS A 65 -24.63 1.08 12.27
C CYS A 65 -23.66 -0.12 12.29
N SER A 66 -22.76 -0.15 13.27
CA SER A 66 -21.98 -1.34 13.58
C SER A 66 -22.75 -2.20 14.59
N PRO A 67 -23.02 -3.49 14.29
CA PRO A 67 -23.58 -4.40 15.27
C PRO A 67 -22.59 -4.61 16.41
N SER A 68 -23.10 -4.64 17.63
CA SER A 68 -22.36 -4.96 18.85
C SER A 68 -23.21 -5.92 19.67
N THR A 69 -22.60 -7.00 20.16
CA THR A 69 -23.32 -8.00 20.97
C THR A 69 -22.75 -7.98 22.37
N GLY A 70 -23.61 -7.74 23.36
CA GLY A 70 -23.27 -7.81 24.77
C GLY A 70 -24.10 -8.87 25.47
N CYS A 71 -23.45 -9.79 26.18
CA CYS A 71 -24.12 -10.83 26.96
C CYS A 71 -23.93 -10.58 28.46
N ILE A 72 -25.03 -10.42 29.20
CA ILE A 72 -25.01 -10.26 30.65
C ILE A 72 -25.90 -11.36 31.26
N ARG A 73 -25.34 -12.18 32.15
CA ARG A 73 -26.03 -13.30 32.81
C ARG A 73 -26.74 -14.25 31.82
N GLY A 74 -26.06 -14.61 30.73
CA GLY A 74 -26.59 -15.53 29.71
C GLY A 74 -27.64 -14.93 28.77
N LYS A 75 -28.03 -13.66 28.93
CA LYS A 75 -28.90 -12.95 27.99
C LYS A 75 -28.04 -12.06 27.09
N CYS A 76 -28.05 -12.35 25.80
CA CYS A 76 -27.36 -11.55 24.79
C CYS A 76 -28.31 -10.52 24.21
N THR A 77 -27.83 -9.28 24.11
CA THR A 77 -28.53 -8.17 23.47
C THR A 77 -27.66 -7.66 22.33
N ALA A 78 -28.28 -7.43 21.17
CA ALA A 78 -27.65 -6.78 20.04
C ALA A 78 -27.93 -5.27 20.13
N GLY A 79 -26.86 -4.48 20.24
CA GLY A 79 -26.91 -3.03 20.13
C GLY A 79 -26.33 -2.61 18.79
N TYR A 80 -26.94 -1.60 18.16
CA TYR A 80 -26.42 -1.00 16.93
C TYR A 80 -25.90 0.39 17.28
N LYS A 81 -24.58 0.57 17.25
CA LYS A 81 -23.95 1.87 17.48
C LYS A 81 -23.61 2.49 16.14
N MET A 82 -23.89 3.79 15.99
CA MET A 82 -23.49 4.51 14.78
C MET A 82 -21.98 4.73 14.82
N GLN A 83 -21.29 4.32 13.78
CA GLN A 83 -19.86 4.46 13.61
C GLN A 83 -19.59 5.24 12.32
N THR A 84 -18.75 6.26 12.41
CA THR A 84 -18.30 7.04 11.26
C THR A 84 -16.95 6.53 10.79
N PHE A 85 -16.80 6.33 9.48
CA PHE A 85 -15.54 5.95 8.85
C PHE A 85 -15.43 6.57 7.46
N ALA A 86 -14.21 6.64 6.92
CA ALA A 86 -13.97 7.07 5.56
C ALA A 86 -14.33 5.93 4.59
N TRP A 87 -15.30 6.14 3.71
CA TRP A 87 -15.70 5.14 2.73
C TRP A 87 -14.60 4.94 1.69
N VAL A 88 -14.32 3.69 1.33
CA VAL A 88 -13.42 3.36 0.22
C VAL A 88 -13.96 2.15 -0.51
N SER A 89 -13.88 2.19 -1.84
CA SER A 89 -14.14 1.05 -2.71
C SER A 89 -13.31 1.22 -3.97
N THR A 90 -12.12 0.63 -3.98
CA THR A 90 -11.18 0.75 -5.09
C THR A 90 -10.51 -0.58 -5.39
N VAL A 91 -10.09 -0.77 -6.63
CA VAL A 91 -9.28 -1.92 -7.05
C VAL A 91 -7.88 -1.41 -7.33
N ILE A 92 -6.89 -1.97 -6.63
CA ILE A 92 -5.50 -1.56 -6.71
C ILE A 92 -4.60 -2.76 -7.07
N PRO A 93 -3.44 -2.53 -7.69
CA PRO A 93 -2.43 -3.58 -7.83
C PRO A 93 -1.99 -4.05 -6.45
N CYS A 94 -1.65 -5.33 -6.33
CA CYS A 94 -1.20 -5.96 -5.10
C CYS A 94 -0.40 -7.24 -5.39
N ALA A 95 0.25 -7.77 -4.36
CA ALA A 95 0.94 -9.05 -4.36
C ALA A 95 1.90 -9.22 -5.56
N TRP A 96 2.71 -8.20 -5.83
CA TRP A 96 3.77 -8.26 -6.83
C TRP A 96 4.70 -9.44 -6.55
N ASP A 97 5.15 -10.17 -7.57
CA ASP A 97 5.88 -11.44 -7.39
C ASP A 97 7.28 -11.53 -8.00
N GLY A 98 7.69 -10.55 -8.79
CA GLY A 98 8.88 -10.65 -9.63
C GLY A 98 8.70 -9.85 -10.90
N THR A 99 7.47 -9.94 -11.40
CA THR A 99 7.18 -9.72 -12.80
C THR A 99 5.77 -9.18 -13.00
N THR A 100 4.80 -9.64 -12.19
CA THR A 100 3.39 -9.33 -12.38
C THR A 100 2.70 -8.90 -11.09
N PHE A 101 1.54 -8.26 -11.25
CA PHE A 101 0.66 -7.86 -10.15
C PHE A 101 -0.63 -8.69 -10.18
N SER A 102 -1.17 -8.94 -8.99
CA SER A 102 -2.57 -9.28 -8.81
C SER A 102 -3.40 -8.01 -8.58
N SER A 103 -4.73 -8.11 -8.62
CA SER A 103 -5.63 -7.02 -8.26
C SER A 103 -6.33 -7.31 -6.94
N CYS A 104 -6.43 -6.31 -6.07
CA CYS A 104 -7.09 -6.39 -4.77
C CYS A 104 -8.16 -5.32 -4.63
N THR A 105 -9.35 -5.70 -4.17
CA THR A 105 -10.40 -4.77 -3.81
C THR A 105 -10.23 -4.30 -2.38
N VAL A 106 -10.12 -2.99 -2.20
CA VAL A 106 -10.03 -2.32 -0.89
C VAL A 106 -11.38 -1.72 -0.54
N THR A 107 -11.91 -2.11 0.62
CA THR A 107 -13.23 -1.68 1.11
C THR A 107 -13.16 -0.94 2.45
N LYS A 108 -11.98 -0.92 3.09
CA LYS A 108 -11.71 -0.20 4.33
C LYS A 108 -10.34 0.45 4.28
N THR A 109 -10.20 1.62 4.88
CA THR A 109 -8.93 2.34 4.93
C THR A 109 -7.86 1.62 5.76
N ASP A 110 -8.27 0.85 6.76
CA ASP A 110 -7.39 0.04 7.61
C ASP A 110 -7.14 -1.38 7.08
N GLN A 111 -7.68 -1.72 5.91
CA GLN A 111 -7.51 -3.04 5.30
C GLN A 111 -6.03 -3.28 4.98
N ALA A 112 -5.49 -4.43 5.41
CA ALA A 112 -4.16 -4.86 5.02
C ALA A 112 -4.14 -5.25 3.54
N VAL A 113 -3.17 -4.71 2.81
CA VAL A 113 -2.92 -4.98 1.39
C VAL A 113 -1.56 -5.64 1.28
N THR A 114 -1.52 -6.81 0.65
CA THR A 114 -0.26 -7.46 0.29
C THR A 114 0.41 -6.67 -0.81
N VAL A 115 1.59 -6.14 -0.53
CA VAL A 115 2.38 -5.30 -1.42
C VAL A 115 3.20 -6.18 -2.38
N SER A 116 3.93 -7.12 -1.81
CA SER A 116 4.80 -8.04 -2.53
C SER A 116 4.75 -9.43 -1.91
N ARG A 117 5.07 -10.45 -2.70
CA ARG A 117 5.22 -11.85 -2.28
C ARG A 117 6.40 -12.47 -3.01
N THR A 118 7.11 -13.36 -2.35
CA THR A 118 8.14 -14.19 -2.97
C THR A 118 8.03 -15.60 -2.43
N SER A 119 8.35 -16.57 -3.27
CA SER A 119 8.55 -17.95 -2.83
C SER A 119 9.86 -18.49 -3.35
N ALA A 120 10.59 -19.18 -2.49
CA ALA A 120 11.84 -19.83 -2.83
C ALA A 120 11.77 -21.31 -2.46
N LEU A 121 12.39 -22.15 -3.26
CA LEU A 121 12.58 -23.57 -2.97
C LEU A 121 14.08 -23.86 -3.02
N SER A 122 14.63 -24.23 -1.87
CA SER A 122 16.04 -24.55 -1.71
C SER A 122 16.22 -26.05 -1.49
N THR A 123 17.28 -26.61 -2.07
CA THR A 123 17.73 -27.98 -1.78
C THR A 123 19.05 -27.94 -1.08
N ALA A 124 19.11 -28.56 0.09
CA ALA A 124 20.36 -28.83 0.79
C ALA A 124 20.62 -30.34 0.74
N MET A 125 21.83 -30.72 0.31
CA MET A 125 22.35 -32.04 0.63
C MET A 125 23.05 -31.95 1.98
N PRO A 126 22.65 -32.75 2.99
CA PRO A 126 23.38 -32.80 4.24
C PRO A 126 24.83 -33.20 3.96
N GLN A 127 25.78 -32.40 4.40
CA GLN A 127 27.19 -32.74 4.29
C GLN A 127 27.44 -34.00 5.12
N ARG A 128 27.89 -35.08 4.47
CA ARG A 128 28.23 -36.33 5.17
C ARG A 128 29.37 -36.05 6.15
N SER A 129 29.11 -36.15 7.45
CA SER A 129 30.20 -36.37 8.41
C SER A 129 30.58 -37.85 8.31
N SER A 130 31.70 -38.13 7.64
CA SER A 130 32.33 -39.45 7.72
C SER A 130 32.97 -39.61 9.09
N ALA A 131 32.15 -39.76 10.14
CA ALA A 131 32.64 -40.21 11.44
C ALA A 131 32.93 -41.71 11.30
N VAL A 132 34.17 -42.05 10.94
CA VAL A 132 34.68 -43.41 11.10
C VAL A 132 34.78 -43.65 12.60
N HIS A 133 33.76 -44.26 13.18
CA HIS A 133 33.87 -44.83 14.52
C HIS A 133 34.73 -46.09 14.39
N ILE A 134 36.02 -45.97 14.71
CA ILE A 134 36.85 -47.16 14.92
C ILE A 134 36.41 -47.71 16.28
N ASN A 135 35.80 -48.90 16.29
CA ASN A 135 35.53 -49.60 17.54
C ASN A 135 36.88 -50.00 18.14
N VAL A 136 37.28 -49.34 19.23
CA VAL A 136 38.59 -49.53 19.88
C VAL A 136 38.73 -50.95 20.45
N ASP A 137 37.62 -51.67 20.62
CA ASP A 137 37.59 -53.01 21.23
C ASP A 137 37.48 -54.16 20.20
N ASN A 138 37.23 -53.89 18.91
CA ASN A 138 37.22 -54.97 17.89
C ASN A 138 37.47 -54.45 16.45
N PRO A 139 38.70 -54.57 15.91
CA PRO A 139 39.08 -53.96 14.64
C PRO A 139 38.57 -54.67 13.37
N PHE A 140 37.77 -55.73 13.48
CA PHE A 140 37.36 -56.57 12.34
C PHE A 140 35.89 -56.44 11.89
N ILE A 141 35.09 -55.56 12.49
CA ILE A 141 33.71 -55.32 12.05
C ILE A 141 33.64 -53.97 11.35
N PRO A 142 33.52 -53.93 10.00
CA PRO A 142 33.20 -52.69 9.33
C PRO A 142 31.78 -52.25 9.75
N LEU A 143 31.69 -51.15 10.51
CA LEU A 143 30.42 -50.48 10.75
C LEU A 143 29.91 -49.96 9.39
N MET A 144 28.75 -50.46 8.99
CA MET A 144 28.06 -50.03 7.76
C MET A 144 27.98 -48.49 7.73
N PRO A 145 28.30 -47.85 6.59
CA PRO A 145 28.14 -46.40 6.48
C PRO A 145 26.70 -46.02 6.79
N SER A 146 26.58 -45.08 7.73
CA SER A 146 25.34 -44.41 8.11
C SER A 146 24.52 -44.00 6.87
N GLN A 147 23.21 -44.16 6.99
CA GLN A 147 22.18 -44.04 5.97
C GLN A 147 22.41 -42.89 4.97
N ALA A 148 22.04 -43.14 3.71
CA ALA A 148 22.06 -42.14 2.65
C ALA A 148 21.40 -40.84 3.13
N ALA A 149 22.20 -39.76 3.20
CA ALA A 149 21.71 -38.42 3.46
C ALA A 149 20.67 -38.07 2.37
N GLY A 150 19.39 -38.17 2.71
CA GLY A 150 18.30 -37.76 1.84
C GLY A 150 18.41 -36.28 1.52
N LYS A 151 17.99 -35.86 0.32
CA LYS A 151 17.89 -34.43 -0.02
C LYS A 151 16.89 -33.78 0.94
N VAL A 152 17.31 -32.71 1.62
CA VAL A 152 16.42 -31.87 2.42
C VAL A 152 15.93 -30.73 1.54
N TRP A 153 14.62 -30.51 1.51
CA TRP A 153 13.98 -29.46 0.72
C TRP A 153 13.40 -28.41 1.65
N GLU A 154 13.82 -27.16 1.52
CA GLU A 154 13.26 -26.05 2.30
C GLU A 154 12.47 -25.13 1.36
N ALA A 155 11.18 -24.98 1.61
CA ALA A 155 10.33 -24.02 0.95
C ALA A 155 10.12 -22.80 1.85
N GLU A 156 10.34 -21.62 1.31
CA GLU A 156 10.10 -20.34 1.97
C GLU A 156 9.03 -19.56 1.20
N TRP A 157 8.05 -19.04 1.94
CA TRP A 157 7.10 -18.03 1.44
C TRP A 157 7.24 -16.78 2.27
N LYS A 158 7.49 -15.66 1.61
CA LYS A 158 7.61 -14.35 2.24
C LYS A 158 6.62 -13.40 1.59
N TRP A 159 5.91 -12.61 2.37
CA TRP A 159 5.09 -11.53 1.84
C TRP A 159 5.14 -10.31 2.74
N TRP A 160 5.01 -9.15 2.09
CA TRP A 160 5.01 -7.84 2.71
C TRP A 160 3.63 -7.25 2.59
N ALA A 161 3.11 -6.68 3.67
CA ALA A 161 1.82 -6.02 3.67
C ALA A 161 1.87 -4.69 4.41
N ALA A 162 1.06 -3.73 3.96
CA ALA A 162 0.80 -2.48 4.66
C ALA A 162 -0.71 -2.25 4.70
N ARG A 163 -1.18 -1.47 5.67
CA ARG A 163 -2.57 -0.99 5.64
C ARG A 163 -2.74 -0.04 4.46
N TYR A 164 -3.93 -0.01 3.87
CA TYR A 164 -4.21 0.87 2.74
C TYR A 164 -3.95 2.36 3.08
N ASP A 165 -4.35 2.82 4.26
CA ASP A 165 -4.07 4.18 4.74
C ASP A 165 -2.58 4.45 5.06
N GLN A 166 -1.74 3.42 5.01
CA GLN A 166 -0.29 3.48 5.17
C GLN A 166 0.45 3.07 3.89
N LEU A 167 -0.23 2.97 2.73
CA LEU A 167 0.42 2.70 1.45
C LEU A 167 0.91 3.98 0.80
N GLY A 168 2.22 4.11 0.70
CA GLY A 168 2.89 5.17 -0.04
C GLY A 168 3.09 4.85 -1.52
N PRO A 169 3.53 5.85 -2.31
CA PRO A 169 3.70 5.75 -3.77
C PRO A 169 4.76 4.76 -4.24
N PHE A 170 5.58 4.24 -3.34
CA PHE A 170 6.68 3.35 -3.71
C PHE A 170 6.52 1.93 -3.16
N ALA A 171 5.47 1.67 -2.38
CA ALA A 171 5.21 0.33 -1.86
C ALA A 171 5.01 -0.66 -3.00
N ILE A 172 4.19 -0.29 -3.99
CA ILE A 172 3.82 -1.14 -5.11
C ILE A 172 4.31 -0.45 -6.39
N PRO A 173 5.18 -1.07 -7.20
CA PRO A 173 5.70 -0.40 -8.39
C PRO A 173 4.56 0.06 -9.33
N GLY A 174 4.63 1.31 -9.79
CA GLY A 174 3.62 1.91 -10.67
C GLY A 174 2.31 2.29 -10.00
N TYR A 175 2.21 2.22 -8.66
CA TYR A 175 1.04 2.69 -7.91
C TYR A 175 1.40 3.87 -7.02
N GLU A 176 0.75 5.01 -7.26
CA GLU A 176 0.96 6.29 -6.55
C GLU A 176 0.61 6.28 -5.05
N GLY A 177 0.23 5.12 -4.50
CA GLY A 177 -0.17 4.99 -3.11
C GLY A 177 -1.64 5.37 -2.89
N SER A 178 -2.11 5.28 -1.64
CA SER A 178 -3.51 5.56 -1.32
C SER A 178 -3.85 7.05 -1.26
N GLY A 179 -2.86 7.93 -1.32
CA GLY A 179 -3.01 9.36 -1.03
C GLY A 179 -3.32 9.69 0.42
N LEU A 180 -3.44 8.68 1.30
CA LEU A 180 -3.74 8.85 2.73
C LEU A 180 -2.49 8.71 3.62
N CYS A 181 -1.41 8.15 3.09
CA CYS A 181 -0.22 7.91 3.88
C CYS A 181 0.49 9.23 4.20
N SER A 182 0.29 9.72 5.42
CA SER A 182 0.85 10.99 5.89
C SER A 182 2.26 10.81 6.45
N SER A 183 2.40 10.33 7.69
CA SER A 183 3.68 10.23 8.40
C SER A 183 4.44 8.92 8.17
N ALA A 184 3.74 7.83 7.90
CA ALA A 184 4.34 6.51 7.69
C ALA A 184 5.01 6.35 6.31
N CYS A 185 4.73 7.29 5.38
CA CYS A 185 5.30 7.35 4.03
C CYS A 185 5.86 8.73 3.67
N ALA A 186 6.08 9.57 4.68
CA ALA A 186 6.56 10.94 4.47
C ALA A 186 7.99 10.97 3.93
N LYS A 187 8.28 12.02 3.14
CA LYS A 187 9.65 12.49 2.93
C LYS A 187 10.18 13.01 4.26
N GLN A 188 11.16 12.33 4.85
CA GLN A 188 11.68 12.72 6.17
C GLN A 188 12.80 13.76 6.05
N GLN A 189 13.60 13.70 4.98
CA GLN A 189 14.63 14.67 4.58
C GLN A 189 15.07 14.38 3.13
N GLU A 190 15.44 15.42 2.36
CA GLU A 190 16.17 15.33 1.07
C GLU A 190 15.84 14.10 0.18
N ASP A 191 14.59 14.00 -0.27
CA ASP A 191 14.11 13.02 -1.26
C ASP A 191 14.16 11.53 -0.86
N THR A 192 14.37 11.19 0.41
CA THR A 192 14.21 9.80 0.87
C THR A 192 12.76 9.48 1.21
N PHE A 193 12.25 8.37 0.66
CA PHE A 193 10.92 7.85 1.00
C PHE A 193 11.04 6.59 1.86
N HIS A 194 10.19 6.47 2.89
CA HIS A 194 10.16 5.33 3.80
C HIS A 194 8.80 4.64 3.75
N GLN A 195 8.77 3.31 3.81
CA GLN A 195 7.54 2.52 3.78
C GLN A 195 7.71 1.40 4.78
N ARG A 196 6.96 1.51 5.88
CA ARG A 196 6.90 0.45 6.87
C ARG A 196 6.00 -0.66 6.36
N LEU A 197 6.48 -1.89 6.48
CA LEU A 197 5.79 -3.10 6.04
C LEU A 197 5.75 -4.12 7.18
N ASN A 198 4.64 -4.83 7.26
CA ASN A 198 4.49 -6.03 8.05
C ASN A 198 4.87 -7.21 7.19
N VAL A 199 5.90 -7.93 7.60
CA VAL A 199 6.45 -9.05 6.87
C VAL A 199 6.04 -10.33 7.56
N THR A 200 5.55 -11.29 6.77
CA THR A 200 5.34 -12.65 7.23
C THR A 200 6.22 -13.57 6.40
N VAL A 201 6.98 -14.42 7.08
CA VAL A 201 7.82 -15.45 6.47
C VAL A 201 7.35 -16.79 7.00
N CYS A 202 7.05 -17.73 6.11
CA CYS A 202 6.69 -19.10 6.44
C CYS A 202 7.73 -20.05 5.84
N LEU A 203 8.26 -20.94 6.67
CA LEU A 203 9.26 -21.93 6.30
C LEU A 203 8.68 -23.34 6.43
N LYS A 204 8.92 -24.18 5.42
CA LYS A 204 8.58 -25.61 5.44
C LYS A 204 9.81 -26.42 5.06
N ARG A 205 10.35 -27.17 6.03
CA ARG A 205 11.61 -27.92 5.89
C ARG A 205 11.44 -29.36 5.42
N ASP A 206 10.24 -29.92 5.59
CA ASP A 206 9.92 -31.28 5.17
C ASP A 206 8.52 -31.33 4.57
N LEU A 207 8.29 -32.21 3.60
CA LEU A 207 6.99 -32.41 2.95
C LEU A 207 5.86 -32.70 3.95
N ASN A 208 6.18 -33.42 5.02
CA ASN A 208 5.24 -33.86 6.06
C ASN A 208 5.10 -32.86 7.23
N SER A 209 5.90 -31.80 7.26
CA SER A 209 5.82 -30.77 8.30
C SER A 209 4.80 -29.69 7.95
N SER A 210 4.13 -29.15 8.98
CA SER A 210 3.37 -27.91 8.85
C SER A 210 4.34 -26.72 8.71
N PRO A 211 4.01 -25.72 7.88
CA PRO A 211 4.84 -24.53 7.78
C PRO A 211 4.88 -23.77 9.11
N VAL A 212 6.05 -23.29 9.50
CA VAL A 212 6.25 -22.43 10.67
C VAL A 212 6.39 -20.99 10.19
N CYS A 213 5.55 -20.10 10.70
CA CYS A 213 5.49 -18.71 10.26
C CYS A 213 5.95 -17.73 11.35
N GLY A 214 6.82 -16.80 10.98
CA GLY A 214 7.22 -15.65 11.78
C GLY A 214 6.66 -14.34 11.21
N ARG A 215 6.51 -13.32 12.07
CA ARG A 215 6.10 -11.98 11.68
C ARG A 215 7.05 -10.95 12.26
N TYR A 216 7.39 -9.94 11.47
CA TYR A 216 8.22 -8.83 11.90
C TYR A 216 7.95 -7.60 11.02
N SER A 217 8.59 -6.47 11.32
CA SER A 217 8.43 -5.24 10.54
C SER A 217 9.72 -4.92 9.80
N GLU A 218 9.60 -4.63 8.51
CA GLU A 218 10.68 -4.08 7.69
C GLU A 218 10.34 -2.64 7.32
N THR A 219 11.35 -1.80 7.13
CA THR A 219 11.18 -0.49 6.50
C THR A 219 11.91 -0.51 5.16
N TRP A 220 11.18 -0.29 4.08
CA TRP A 220 11.77 -0.04 2.77
C TRP A 220 12.12 1.43 2.68
N ILE A 221 13.29 1.70 2.11
CA ILE A 221 13.83 3.04 1.92
C ILE A 221 14.10 3.19 0.43
N ALA A 222 13.48 4.19 -0.19
CA ALA A 222 13.81 4.59 -1.55
C ALA A 222 14.97 5.58 -1.48
N LEU A 223 16.09 5.20 -2.09
CA LEU A 223 17.26 6.06 -2.26
C LEU A 223 17.21 6.72 -3.64
N PRO A 224 17.64 7.97 -3.78
CA PRO A 224 17.78 8.62 -5.08
C PRO A 224 18.64 7.76 -6.01
N ALA A 225 18.28 7.72 -7.29
CA ALA A 225 19.14 7.11 -8.29
C ALA A 225 20.54 7.74 -8.21
N PRO A 226 21.61 6.94 -8.36
CA PRO A 226 22.94 7.49 -8.51
C PRO A 226 22.91 8.48 -9.67
N VAL A 227 23.52 9.66 -9.45
CA VAL A 227 23.60 10.69 -10.48
C VAL A 227 24.40 10.12 -11.65
N HIS A 228 23.71 9.71 -12.71
CA HIS A 228 24.37 9.42 -13.96
C HIS A 228 24.77 10.77 -14.58
N GLU A 229 26.06 11.04 -14.71
CA GLU A 229 26.57 12.27 -15.34
C GLU A 229 26.27 12.36 -16.85
N HIS A 230 25.48 11.45 -17.44
CA HIS A 230 25.16 11.45 -18.86
C HIS A 230 23.66 11.27 -19.16
N GLU A 231 23.16 12.31 -19.84
CA GLU A 231 21.98 12.46 -20.70
C GLU A 231 20.60 11.97 -20.19
N PRO A 232 19.59 12.87 -20.10
CA PRO A 232 18.28 12.52 -19.59
C PRO A 232 17.48 11.72 -20.63
N ASP A 233 17.40 10.40 -20.45
CA ASP A 233 16.33 9.60 -21.06
C ASP A 233 15.07 9.71 -20.19
N THR A 234 14.14 10.56 -20.63
CA THR A 234 12.92 10.98 -19.93
C THR A 234 11.85 9.91 -19.74
N THR A 235 12.15 8.62 -19.86
CA THR A 235 11.11 7.59 -20.08
C THR A 235 10.90 6.58 -18.94
N ALA A 236 11.65 6.65 -17.83
CA ALA A 236 11.39 5.79 -16.67
C ALA A 236 11.77 6.46 -15.32
N PRO A 237 10.97 6.29 -14.25
CA PRO A 237 11.40 6.70 -12.92
C PRO A 237 12.60 5.85 -12.45
N ALA A 238 13.76 6.47 -12.36
CA ALA A 238 15.00 5.87 -11.89
C ALA A 238 14.97 5.74 -10.36
N TRP A 239 14.52 4.59 -9.85
CA TRP A 239 14.65 4.23 -8.43
C TRP A 239 15.07 2.76 -8.33
N ILE A 240 16.36 2.48 -8.13
CA ILE A 240 16.84 1.12 -7.85
C ILE A 240 17.98 1.16 -6.83
N ALA A 241 17.62 1.10 -5.55
CA ALA A 241 18.42 0.48 -4.50
C ALA A 241 17.52 0.24 -3.27
N TYR A 242 17.36 -1.02 -2.87
CA TYR A 242 16.63 -1.39 -1.65
C TYR A 242 17.64 -1.65 -0.53
N SER A 243 17.57 -0.89 0.55
CA SER A 243 18.19 -1.29 1.82
C SER A 243 17.09 -1.64 2.81
N THR A 244 16.98 -2.92 3.18
CA THR A 244 16.10 -3.36 4.26
C THR A 244 16.81 -3.16 5.59
N ILE A 245 16.26 -2.30 6.45
CA ILE A 245 16.63 -2.28 7.87
C ILE A 245 15.65 -3.18 8.60
N THR A 246 16.14 -4.32 9.08
CA THR A 246 15.36 -5.25 9.91
C THR A 246 15.52 -4.83 11.37
N ALA A 247 14.44 -4.40 12.00
CA ALA A 247 14.43 -4.25 13.45
C ALA A 247 14.08 -5.62 14.07
N SER A 248 15.05 -6.28 14.68
CA SER A 248 14.79 -7.41 15.58
C SER A 248 14.18 -6.87 16.86
N MET A 249 12.99 -7.33 17.24
CA MET A 249 12.47 -7.19 18.61
C MET A 249 13.12 -8.22 19.52
#